data_AF-A0A2D4J8U3-F1
#
_entry.id   AF-A0A2D4J8U3-F1
#
_cell.length_a   1.000
_cell.length_b   1.000
_cell.length_c   1.000
_cell.angle_alpha   90.00
_cell.angle_beta   90.00
_cell.angle_gamma   90.00
#
_symmetry.space_group_name_H-M   'P 1'
#
loop_
_entity.id
_entity.type
_entity.pdbx_description
1 polymer ?
#
loop_
_entity_poly.entity_id
_entity_poly.type
_entity_poly.pdbx_seq_one_letter_code
_entity_poly.pdbx_strand_id
1 'polypeptide(L)'
;RSASQKEIKKAYYQLAKKYHPDTNKDDPKAKEKFSQLAAAYEVLGDEVKRKQYDTYGTADFGFGSGSAGSGQQYRHTGPTIDPEELFRKIFGEFSQSPFGDFSTVFDQPQEYIMDLTFSQAAKGVNKEIMVQINDTCQRCDGRGHEPGTRVVHCSYCNGTGTETINTGPFVMRSTCRRCGGRGSVVTNPCVICRGSGQTKQKKTVMVPVPAGVEDGQTVRMPVGRKEIFITFRVQKSPVFRRDGADIHSDLFISIAQAVLGGTARSPGLYETINILIPPGIQADQKIRMSGKGIPRVNSYGYGDHYIQVKIKVPKRLTDRQRALMLSYAEDETDVEGTVNGIASTNTGKRSTGS
;
A
#
# COMPACT_ATOMS: atom_id res chain seq x y z
N ARG A 1 10.37 22.20 18.01
CA ARG A 1 9.88 20.81 18.22
C ARG A 1 8.93 20.33 17.11
N SER A 2 8.58 21.13 16.09
CA SER A 2 7.65 20.76 15.00
C SER A 2 8.31 20.44 13.65
N ALA A 3 9.63 20.24 13.59
CA ALA A 3 10.35 19.99 12.34
C ALA A 3 9.95 18.64 11.72
N SER A 4 9.75 18.55 10.41
CA SER A 4 9.48 17.28 9.72
C SER A 4 10.73 16.38 9.66
N GLN A 5 10.55 15.06 9.44
CA GLN A 5 11.69 14.12 9.28
C GLN A 5 12.67 14.57 8.19
N LYS A 6 12.12 15.11 7.09
CA LYS A 6 12.89 15.64 5.97
C LYS A 6 13.74 16.86 6.37
N GLU A 7 13.22 17.73 7.22
CA GLU A 7 13.94 18.91 7.73
C GLU A 7 15.03 18.52 8.73
N ILE A 8 14.78 17.54 9.60
CA ILE A 8 15.77 17.01 10.55
C ILE A 8 16.95 16.39 9.80
N LYS A 9 16.66 15.54 8.80
CA LYS A 9 17.69 14.94 7.93
C LYS A 9 18.49 16.01 7.19
N LYS A 10 17.82 17.01 6.61
CA LYS A 10 18.49 18.12 5.92
C LYS A 10 19.40 18.93 6.85
N ALA A 11 18.93 19.25 8.06
CA ALA A 11 19.70 19.98 9.05
C ALA A 11 20.92 19.17 9.54
N TYR A 12 20.74 17.87 9.77
CA TYR A 12 21.84 16.97 10.13
C TYR A 12 22.93 16.97 9.06
N TYR A 13 22.60 16.80 7.78
CA TYR A 13 23.61 16.82 6.71
C TYR A 13 24.35 18.16 6.59
N GLN A 14 23.66 19.29 6.78
CA GLN A 14 24.29 20.61 6.73
C GLN A 14 25.27 20.81 7.87
N LEU A 15 24.90 20.39 9.08
CA LEU A 15 25.73 20.54 10.27
C LEU A 15 26.85 19.49 10.33
N ALA A 16 26.60 18.26 9.89
CA ALA A 16 27.60 17.19 9.79
C ALA A 16 28.69 17.56 8.79
N LYS A 17 28.34 18.18 7.64
CA LYS A 17 29.33 18.70 6.69
C LYS A 17 30.13 19.87 7.27
N LYS A 18 29.48 20.73 8.06
CA LYS A 18 30.10 21.90 8.69
C LYS A 18 31.07 21.52 9.79
N TYR A 19 30.76 20.51 10.60
CA TYR A 19 31.55 20.06 11.76
C TYR A 19 32.29 18.74 11.50
N HIS A 20 32.46 18.34 10.24
CA HIS A 20 33.12 17.08 9.91
C HIS A 20 34.57 17.08 10.46
N PRO A 21 35.04 16.00 11.10
CA PRO A 21 36.38 15.92 11.67
C PRO A 21 37.48 16.18 10.63
N ASP A 22 37.30 15.69 9.38
CA ASP A 22 38.29 15.90 8.32
C ASP A 22 38.39 17.34 7.82
N THR A 23 37.33 18.14 7.93
CA THR A 23 37.35 19.55 7.52
C THR A 23 37.69 20.49 8.68
N ASN A 24 37.66 20.01 9.92
CA ASN A 24 37.92 20.78 11.14
C ASN A 24 38.90 20.05 12.07
N LYS A 25 40.08 19.67 11.55
CA LYS A 25 41.08 18.86 12.27
C LYS A 25 41.68 19.57 13.49
N ASP A 26 41.67 20.90 13.50
CA ASP A 26 42.31 21.72 14.53
C ASP A 26 41.33 22.27 15.59
N ASP A 27 40.01 22.05 15.44
CA ASP A 27 39.01 22.50 16.41
C ASP A 27 38.48 21.33 17.26
N PRO A 28 38.95 21.18 18.51
CA PRO A 28 38.47 20.11 19.40
C PRO A 28 36.96 20.22 19.72
N LYS A 29 36.36 21.40 19.59
CA LYS A 29 34.91 21.60 19.78
C LYS A 29 34.10 21.13 18.57
N ALA A 30 34.70 21.00 17.39
CA ALA A 30 34.02 20.45 16.21
C ALA A 30 33.71 18.96 16.40
N LYS A 31 34.65 18.20 16.98
CA LYS A 31 34.44 16.77 17.33
C LYS A 31 33.31 16.59 18.35
N GLU A 32 33.27 17.43 19.38
CA GLU A 32 32.20 17.40 20.39
C GLU A 32 30.82 17.76 19.79
N LYS A 33 30.75 18.82 18.98
CA LYS A 33 29.51 19.21 18.28
C LYS A 33 29.06 18.15 17.28
N PHE A 34 29.99 17.50 16.59
CA PHE A 34 29.68 16.40 15.68
C PHE A 34 29.12 15.19 16.41
N SER A 35 29.69 14.84 17.57
CA SER A 35 29.18 13.77 18.44
C SER A 35 27.76 14.07 18.94
N GLN A 36 27.50 15.30 19.39
CA GLN A 36 26.16 15.75 19.81
C GLN A 36 25.15 15.71 18.66
N LEU A 37 25.58 16.06 17.43
CA LEU A 37 24.73 15.98 16.24
C LEU A 37 24.38 14.55 15.86
N ALA A 38 25.34 13.63 15.96
CA ALA A 38 25.11 12.21 15.69
C ALA A 38 24.12 11.60 16.70
N ALA A 39 24.30 11.88 18.00
CA ALA A 39 23.39 11.44 19.05
C ALA A 39 21.96 11.99 18.86
N ALA A 40 21.83 13.26 18.48
CA ALA A 40 20.53 13.85 18.18
C ALA A 40 19.85 13.21 16.96
N TYR A 41 20.61 12.88 15.91
CA TYR A 41 20.07 12.25 14.72
C TYR A 41 19.68 10.79 14.93
N GLU A 42 20.35 10.06 15.81
CA GLU A 42 19.98 8.68 16.14
C GLU A 42 18.56 8.60 16.73
N VAL A 43 18.22 9.54 17.60
CA VAL A 43 16.91 9.58 18.27
C VAL A 43 15.84 10.19 17.35
N LEU A 44 16.19 11.26 16.63
CA LEU A 44 15.20 12.03 15.86
C LEU A 44 15.04 11.59 14.40
N GLY A 45 16.03 10.89 13.84
CA GLY A 45 16.04 10.44 12.44
C GLY A 45 15.20 9.20 12.17
N ASP A 46 14.89 8.41 13.20
CA ASP A 46 13.95 7.29 13.14
C ASP A 46 12.56 7.73 13.61
N GLU A 47 11.51 7.37 12.87
CA GLU A 47 10.15 7.84 13.16
C GLU A 47 9.57 7.23 14.44
N VAL A 48 9.97 6.00 14.78
CA VAL A 48 9.53 5.30 16.00
C VAL A 48 10.25 5.86 17.22
N LYS A 49 11.59 5.99 17.16
CA LYS A 49 12.39 6.58 18.25
C LYS A 49 12.01 8.04 18.50
N ARG A 50 11.71 8.80 17.44
CA ARG A 50 11.24 10.17 17.57
C ARG A 50 9.88 10.25 18.25
N LYS A 51 8.91 9.41 17.87
CA LYS A 51 7.60 9.38 18.53
C LYS A 51 7.76 9.07 20.03
N GLN A 52 8.65 8.17 20.39
CA GLN A 52 8.99 7.86 21.78
C GLN A 52 9.61 9.07 22.50
N TYR A 53 10.58 9.74 21.88
CA TYR A 53 11.19 10.96 22.40
C TYR A 53 10.20 12.11 22.59
N ASP A 54 9.31 12.32 21.60
CA ASP A 54 8.29 13.37 21.64
C ASP A 54 7.21 13.08 22.71
N THR A 55 7.00 11.79 23.05
CA THR A 55 6.00 11.36 24.05
C THR A 55 6.56 11.35 25.48
N TYR A 56 7.81 10.91 25.68
CA TYR A 56 8.38 10.62 27.01
C TYR A 56 9.59 11.49 27.40
N GLY A 57 10.14 12.29 26.48
CA GLY A 57 11.33 13.11 26.72
C GLY A 57 12.65 12.29 26.77
N THR A 58 13.73 12.89 27.27
CA THR A 58 15.10 12.33 27.32
C THR A 58 15.31 11.25 28.40
N ALA A 59 14.34 10.38 28.66
CA ALA A 59 14.45 9.34 29.68
C ALA A 59 14.66 7.95 29.05
N ASP A 60 15.89 7.46 29.22
CA ASP A 60 16.32 6.05 29.35
C ASP A 60 15.77 5.03 28.33
N PHE A 61 16.50 4.84 27.22
CA PHE A 61 16.27 3.74 26.28
C PHE A 61 16.83 2.41 26.84
N GLY A 62 16.18 1.88 27.88
CA GLY A 62 16.38 0.51 28.35
C GLY A 62 15.65 -0.47 27.43
N PHE A 63 16.41 -1.23 26.63
CA PHE A 63 15.88 -2.36 25.86
C PHE A 63 15.26 -3.41 26.80
N GLY A 64 13.94 -3.52 26.80
CA GLY A 64 13.20 -4.59 27.44
C GLY A 64 13.34 -5.90 26.67
N SER A 65 14.37 -6.68 27.01
CA SER A 65 14.44 -8.13 26.76
C SER A 65 14.31 -8.84 28.10
N GLY A 66 13.27 -9.65 28.25
CA GLY A 66 13.02 -10.39 29.48
C GLY A 66 14.11 -11.42 29.75
N SER A 67 14.67 -11.38 30.97
CA SER A 67 15.11 -12.58 31.68
C SER A 67 15.22 -12.26 33.17
N ALA A 68 14.81 -13.23 33.98
CA ALA A 68 14.76 -13.15 35.43
C ALA A 68 16.15 -13.21 36.07
N GLY A 69 16.31 -12.51 37.20
CA GLY A 69 17.14 -12.99 38.31
C GLY A 69 18.44 -12.23 38.60
N SER A 70 18.60 -11.95 39.90
CA SER A 70 19.79 -11.51 40.64
C SER A 70 20.12 -10.01 40.61
N GLY A 71 20.12 -9.42 41.81
CA GLY A 71 20.56 -8.05 42.03
C GLY A 71 22.08 -7.93 42.06
N GLN A 72 22.56 -6.71 41.81
CA GLN A 72 23.68 -6.04 42.47
C GLN A 72 23.92 -4.68 41.77
N GLN A 73 23.96 -3.64 42.59
CA GLN A 73 24.74 -2.40 42.51
C GLN A 73 24.84 -1.57 41.21
N TYR A 74 24.37 -0.33 41.36
CA TYR A 74 24.68 0.87 40.58
C TYR A 74 26.18 1.02 40.27
N ARG A 75 26.53 1.14 38.98
CA ARG A 75 27.73 1.86 38.54
C ARG A 75 27.50 2.52 37.18
N HIS A 76 27.53 3.85 37.16
CA HIS A 76 27.57 4.70 35.98
C HIS A 76 28.68 4.22 35.02
N THR A 77 28.29 3.64 33.89
CA THR A 77 29.18 3.42 32.75
C THR A 77 28.35 3.67 31.48
N GLY A 78 28.39 4.91 30.98
CA GLY A 78 27.89 5.19 29.64
C GLY A 78 28.76 4.44 28.63
N PRO A 79 28.19 3.82 27.58
CA PRO A 79 28.99 3.12 26.60
C PRO A 79 29.81 4.16 25.84
N THR A 80 31.14 4.09 25.98
CA THR A 80 32.09 4.74 25.07
C THR A 80 31.98 4.04 23.72
N ILE A 81 30.96 4.42 22.94
CA ILE A 81 30.83 4.00 21.56
C ILE A 81 31.89 4.79 20.79
N ASP A 82 32.91 4.09 20.30
CA ASP A 82 33.98 4.68 19.51
C ASP A 82 33.37 5.20 18.19
N PRO A 83 33.41 6.53 17.91
CA PRO A 83 32.72 7.13 16.77
C PRO A 83 33.14 6.55 15.42
N GLU A 84 34.36 5.99 15.34
CA GLU A 84 34.93 5.39 14.16
C GLU A 84 34.34 4.00 13.86
N GLU A 85 33.93 3.28 14.89
CA GLU A 85 33.30 1.96 14.80
C GLU A 85 31.82 2.09 14.43
N LEU A 86 31.14 3.10 14.98
CA LEU A 86 29.78 3.48 14.59
C LEU A 86 29.73 3.97 13.13
N PHE A 87 30.76 4.72 12.70
CA PHE A 87 30.90 5.13 11.31
C PHE A 87 31.15 3.94 10.37
N ARG A 88 32.02 2.98 10.73
CA ARG A 88 32.22 1.76 9.93
C ARG A 88 30.98 0.88 9.83
N LYS A 89 30.17 0.79 10.88
CA LYS A 89 28.96 -0.02 10.87
C LYS A 89 27.81 0.60 10.06
N ILE A 90 27.75 1.93 9.98
CA ILE A 90 26.71 2.67 9.24
C ILE A 90 27.14 2.99 7.79
N PHE A 91 28.43 3.24 7.54
CA PHE A 91 28.97 3.58 6.22
C PHE A 91 29.74 2.45 5.54
N GLY A 92 30.18 1.41 6.25
CA GLY A 92 30.87 0.25 5.67
C GLY A 92 29.96 -0.62 4.80
N GLU A 93 28.67 -0.67 5.13
CA GLU A 93 27.64 -1.31 4.27
C GLU A 93 27.29 -0.45 3.03
N PHE A 94 27.68 0.83 3.05
CA PHE A 94 27.55 1.79 1.94
C PHE A 94 28.84 1.93 1.10
N SER A 95 29.93 1.27 1.48
CA SER A 95 31.29 1.51 0.96
C SER A 95 31.68 0.63 -0.25
N GLN A 96 30.81 -0.25 -0.75
CA GLN A 96 31.13 -1.10 -1.90
C GLN A 96 30.87 -0.48 -3.29
N SER A 97 30.70 0.84 -3.40
CA SER A 97 30.80 1.49 -4.73
C SER A 97 31.32 2.92 -4.68
N PRO A 98 32.40 3.24 -5.42
CA PRO A 98 33.02 4.56 -5.42
C PRO A 98 32.21 5.53 -6.29
N PHE A 99 31.66 6.59 -5.70
CA PHE A 99 31.34 7.86 -6.37
C PHE A 99 30.59 7.79 -7.72
N GLY A 100 29.68 6.84 -7.88
CA GLY A 100 28.76 6.74 -9.01
C GLY A 100 27.33 6.83 -8.52
N ASP A 101 26.71 7.99 -8.72
CA ASP A 101 25.27 8.14 -8.86
C ASP A 101 24.39 8.27 -7.60
N PHE A 102 24.53 9.41 -6.91
CA PHE A 102 23.58 9.92 -5.89
C PHE A 102 22.17 10.22 -6.46
N SER A 103 21.91 10.02 -7.75
CA SER A 103 20.59 10.21 -8.36
C SER A 103 19.64 9.02 -8.14
N THR A 104 20.17 7.83 -7.88
CA THR A 104 19.37 6.61 -7.67
C THR A 104 18.65 6.56 -6.32
N VAL A 105 19.13 7.31 -5.32
CA VAL A 105 18.50 7.38 -3.98
C VAL A 105 17.21 8.23 -3.98
N PHE A 106 16.97 9.04 -5.03
CA PHE A 106 15.81 9.94 -5.12
C PHE A 106 14.76 9.51 -6.14
N ASP A 107 14.97 8.44 -6.91
CA ASP A 107 13.91 7.87 -7.75
C ASP A 107 13.07 6.92 -6.89
N GLN A 108 12.30 7.50 -5.95
CA GLN A 108 11.30 6.73 -5.24
C GLN A 108 10.35 6.09 -6.26
N PRO A 109 10.06 4.79 -6.13
CA PRO A 109 9.14 4.12 -7.03
C PRO A 109 7.83 4.89 -7.06
N GLN A 110 7.34 5.19 -8.26
CA GLN A 110 6.05 5.87 -8.40
C GLN A 110 4.94 4.89 -8.02
N GLU A 111 4.35 5.13 -6.86
CA GLU A 111 3.18 4.40 -6.38
C GLU A 111 1.90 5.05 -6.90
N TYR A 112 1.05 4.23 -7.51
CA TYR A 112 -0.27 4.60 -7.97
C TYR A 112 -1.31 3.76 -7.25
N ILE A 113 -2.43 4.37 -6.90
CA ILE A 113 -3.57 3.67 -6.30
C ILE A 113 -4.61 3.49 -7.40
N MET A 114 -5.05 2.25 -7.60
CA MET A 114 -6.11 1.93 -8.54
C MET A 114 -7.32 1.41 -7.79
N ASP A 115 -8.39 2.21 -7.78
CA ASP A 115 -9.66 1.80 -7.20
C ASP A 115 -10.36 0.78 -8.12
N LEU A 116 -10.82 -0.33 -7.55
CA LEU A 116 -11.53 -1.41 -8.22
C LEU A 116 -12.84 -1.68 -7.52
N THR A 117 -13.88 -2.02 -8.30
CA THR A 117 -15.08 -2.62 -7.70
C THR A 117 -14.78 -4.05 -7.29
N PHE A 118 -15.57 -4.59 -6.35
CA PHE A 118 -15.48 -6.00 -5.95
C PHE A 118 -15.53 -6.95 -7.16
N SER A 119 -16.47 -6.71 -8.09
CA SER A 119 -16.63 -7.54 -9.28
C SER A 119 -15.42 -7.46 -10.22
N GLN A 120 -14.79 -6.28 -10.35
CA GLN A 120 -13.56 -6.11 -11.14
C GLN A 120 -12.39 -6.85 -10.51
N ALA A 121 -12.21 -6.75 -9.19
CA ALA A 121 -11.16 -7.46 -8.47
C ALA A 121 -11.33 -8.99 -8.55
N ALA A 122 -12.58 -9.46 -8.44
CA ALA A 122 -12.89 -10.88 -8.47
C ALA A 122 -12.78 -11.49 -9.87
N LYS A 123 -13.20 -10.80 -10.93
CA LYS A 123 -13.17 -11.31 -12.31
C LYS A 123 -11.88 -10.99 -13.07
N GLY A 124 -11.13 -10.00 -12.63
CA GLY A 124 -10.05 -9.39 -13.40
C GLY A 124 -10.59 -8.39 -14.43
N VAL A 125 -9.79 -7.39 -14.76
CA VAL A 125 -10.14 -6.37 -15.76
C VAL A 125 -8.88 -5.70 -16.29
N ASN A 126 -8.89 -5.27 -17.54
CA ASN A 126 -7.85 -4.37 -18.05
C ASN A 126 -8.33 -2.93 -17.84
N LYS A 127 -7.63 -2.16 -17.00
CA LYS A 127 -8.02 -0.79 -16.65
C LYS A 127 -6.94 0.21 -17.03
N GLU A 128 -7.36 1.34 -17.60
CA GLU A 128 -6.45 2.43 -17.96
C GLU A 128 -6.11 3.28 -16.75
N ILE A 129 -4.85 3.67 -16.65
CA ILE A 129 -4.37 4.71 -15.73
C ILE A 129 -3.47 5.69 -16.46
N MET A 130 -3.61 6.98 -16.13
CA MET A 130 -2.71 8.03 -16.59
C MET A 130 -1.54 8.16 -15.63
N VAL A 131 -0.34 7.84 -16.10
CA VAL A 131 0.91 7.97 -15.34
C VAL A 131 1.75 9.12 -15.85
N GLN A 132 2.53 9.72 -14.96
CA GLN A 132 3.43 10.81 -15.28
C GLN A 132 4.86 10.33 -15.21
N ILE A 133 5.42 9.99 -16.37
CA ILE A 133 6.80 9.49 -16.48
C ILE A 133 7.69 10.53 -17.16
N ASN A 134 8.98 10.53 -16.80
CA ASN A 134 9.99 11.24 -17.57
C ASN A 134 10.29 10.39 -18.80
N ASP A 135 9.99 10.92 -19.98
CA ASP A 135 10.32 10.28 -21.25
C ASP A 135 11.19 11.21 -22.10
N THR A 136 11.71 10.67 -23.19
CA THR A 136 12.49 11.38 -24.20
C THR A 136 11.72 12.61 -24.67
N CYS A 137 12.37 13.77 -24.63
CA CYS A 137 11.80 15.01 -25.11
C CYS A 137 11.43 14.87 -26.60
N GLN A 138 10.15 14.93 -26.94
CA GLN A 138 9.66 14.78 -28.32
C GLN A 138 10.13 15.89 -29.27
N ARG A 139 10.48 17.08 -28.75
CA ARG A 139 10.96 18.18 -29.59
C ARG A 139 12.41 17.97 -30.03
N CYS A 140 13.29 17.52 -29.14
CA CYS A 140 14.72 17.37 -29.43
C CYS A 140 15.18 15.91 -29.58
N ASP A 141 14.28 14.94 -29.53
CA ASP A 141 14.57 13.50 -29.56
C ASP A 141 15.63 13.08 -28.53
N GLY A 142 15.57 13.65 -27.33
CA GLY A 142 16.54 13.36 -26.28
C GLY A 142 17.89 14.06 -26.41
N ARG A 143 18.15 14.80 -27.50
CA ARG A 143 19.44 15.44 -27.76
C ARG A 143 19.74 16.67 -26.90
N GLY A 144 18.76 17.21 -26.19
CA GLY A 144 18.89 18.34 -25.27
C GLY A 144 19.11 19.72 -25.91
N HIS A 145 19.32 19.82 -27.22
CA HIS A 145 19.48 21.08 -27.95
C HIS A 145 18.27 21.37 -28.84
N GLU A 146 18.09 22.64 -29.19
CA GLU A 146 16.97 23.07 -30.03
C GLU A 146 17.09 22.50 -31.45
N PRO A 147 16.02 21.93 -32.04
CA PRO A 147 16.06 21.39 -33.39
C PRO A 147 16.57 22.41 -34.42
N GLY A 148 17.45 21.97 -35.31
CA GLY A 148 18.10 22.85 -36.29
C GLY A 148 19.33 23.59 -35.77
N THR A 149 19.63 23.52 -34.47
CA THR A 149 20.87 24.06 -33.90
C THR A 149 21.95 22.99 -33.82
N ARG A 150 23.22 23.41 -33.87
CA ARG A 150 24.37 22.50 -33.79
C ARG A 150 24.99 22.54 -32.40
N VAL A 151 25.39 21.38 -31.91
CA VAL A 151 26.23 21.28 -30.72
C VAL A 151 27.66 21.62 -31.13
N VAL A 152 28.30 22.55 -30.42
CA VAL A 152 29.66 23.00 -30.73
C VAL A 152 30.64 22.19 -29.88
N HIS A 153 31.80 21.82 -30.44
CA HIS A 153 32.86 21.22 -29.64
C HIS A 153 33.31 22.16 -28.52
N CYS A 154 33.56 21.59 -27.34
CA CYS A 154 34.05 22.39 -26.23
C CYS A 154 35.50 22.80 -26.52
N SER A 155 35.73 24.09 -26.81
CA SER A 155 37.07 24.61 -27.10
C SER A 155 38.04 24.57 -25.91
N TYR A 156 37.53 24.31 -24.69
CA TYR A 156 38.35 24.23 -23.48
C TYR A 156 39.01 22.86 -23.31
N CYS A 157 38.32 21.79 -23.72
CA CYS A 157 38.84 20.42 -23.66
C CYS A 157 39.00 19.78 -25.05
N ASN A 158 38.79 20.53 -26.13
CA ASN A 158 38.83 20.06 -27.51
C ASN A 158 38.05 18.75 -27.74
N GLY A 159 36.86 18.64 -27.16
CA GLY A 159 36.06 17.42 -27.31
C GLY A 159 36.35 16.31 -26.30
N THR A 160 37.45 16.37 -25.55
CA THR A 160 37.87 15.26 -24.67
C THR A 160 37.03 15.11 -23.40
N GLY A 161 36.26 16.12 -23.02
CA GLY A 161 35.42 16.11 -21.81
C GLY A 161 36.21 16.26 -20.50
N THR A 162 37.54 16.22 -20.53
CA THR A 162 38.39 16.31 -19.35
C THR A 162 39.38 17.47 -19.47
N GLU A 163 39.68 18.13 -18.36
CA GLU A 163 40.74 19.14 -18.27
C GLU A 163 41.88 18.61 -17.39
N THR A 164 43.12 18.92 -17.76
CA THR A 164 44.29 18.55 -16.97
C THR A 164 44.68 19.75 -16.11
N ILE A 165 44.66 19.56 -14.79
CA ILE A 165 45.04 20.56 -13.79
C ILE A 165 46.40 20.15 -13.24
N ASN A 166 47.41 21.00 -13.45
CA ASN A 166 48.74 20.81 -12.88
C ASN A 166 48.80 21.60 -11.56
N THR A 167 49.03 20.92 -10.44
CA THR A 167 49.25 21.55 -9.12
C THR A 167 50.59 21.07 -8.58
N GLY A 168 51.64 21.86 -8.82
CA GLY A 168 53.01 21.50 -8.44
C GLY A 168 53.49 20.24 -9.17
N PRO A 169 54.13 19.26 -8.49
CA PRO A 169 54.63 18.04 -9.11
C PRO A 169 53.53 17.03 -9.50
N PHE A 170 52.26 17.35 -9.26
CA PHE A 170 51.13 16.47 -9.53
C PHE A 170 50.30 16.96 -10.73
N VAL A 171 50.01 16.04 -11.64
CA VAL A 171 49.11 16.22 -12.78
C VAL A 171 47.82 15.48 -12.49
N MET A 172 46.70 16.20 -12.38
CA MET A 172 45.38 15.61 -12.12
C MET A 172 44.45 15.85 -13.31
N ARG A 173 43.74 14.82 -13.76
CA ARG A 173 42.70 14.95 -14.77
C ARG A 173 41.35 15.11 -14.07
N SER A 174 40.66 16.22 -14.32
CA SER A 174 39.31 16.47 -13.80
C SER A 174 38.31 16.59 -14.95
N THR A 175 37.02 16.51 -14.63
CA THR A 175 35.96 16.80 -15.61
C THR A 175 36.07 18.26 -16.06
N CYS A 176 35.98 18.50 -17.37
CA CYS A 176 36.06 19.84 -17.91
C CYS A 176 34.93 20.70 -17.34
N ARG A 177 35.26 21.81 -16.69
CA ARG A 177 34.27 22.66 -16.00
C ARG A 177 33.26 23.29 -16.96
N ARG A 178 33.66 23.48 -18.23
CA ARG A 178 32.85 24.16 -19.25
C ARG A 178 31.79 23.27 -19.88
N CYS A 179 32.09 22.00 -20.16
CA CYS A 179 31.14 21.05 -20.74
C CYS A 179 30.59 20.02 -19.76
N GLY A 180 31.11 20.02 -18.52
CA GLY A 180 30.73 19.06 -17.47
C GLY A 180 30.98 17.61 -17.88
N GLY A 181 32.03 17.35 -18.66
CA GLY A 181 32.35 15.99 -19.15
C GLY A 181 31.87 15.65 -20.55
N ARG A 182 30.92 16.40 -21.14
CA ARG A 182 30.28 16.02 -22.41
C ARG A 182 31.12 16.22 -23.68
N GLY A 183 32.28 16.86 -23.58
CA GLY A 183 33.13 17.22 -24.74
C GLY A 183 32.53 18.28 -25.68
N SER A 184 31.28 18.67 -25.46
CA SER A 184 30.52 19.54 -26.35
C SER A 184 29.67 20.52 -25.53
N VAL A 185 29.41 21.69 -26.10
CA VAL A 185 28.65 22.77 -25.47
C VAL A 185 27.40 23.03 -26.30
N VAL A 186 26.24 22.97 -25.65
CA VAL A 186 24.95 23.29 -26.24
C VAL A 186 24.71 24.79 -26.09
N THR A 187 24.82 25.55 -27.18
CA THR A 187 24.58 27.00 -27.17
C THR A 187 23.09 27.32 -27.03
N ASN A 188 22.24 26.53 -27.69
CA ASN A 188 20.79 26.70 -27.69
C ASN A 188 20.13 25.46 -27.06
N PRO A 189 19.92 25.45 -25.74
CA PRO A 189 19.23 24.34 -25.08
C PRO A 189 17.79 24.26 -25.59
N CYS A 190 17.26 23.03 -25.71
CA CYS A 190 15.88 22.85 -26.14
C CYS A 190 14.92 23.56 -25.18
N VAL A 191 13.97 24.32 -25.71
CA VAL A 191 13.05 25.15 -24.89
C VAL A 191 12.16 24.31 -23.97
N ILE A 192 11.77 23.10 -24.39
CA ILE A 192 10.86 22.23 -23.62
C ILE A 192 11.60 21.51 -22.48
N CYS A 193 12.74 20.88 -22.78
CA CYS A 193 13.49 20.10 -21.77
C CYS A 193 14.60 20.89 -21.07
N ARG A 194 14.87 22.13 -21.51
CA ARG A 194 15.92 23.02 -20.97
C ARG A 194 17.31 22.35 -20.89
N GLY A 195 17.68 21.59 -21.92
CA GLY A 195 18.98 20.91 -21.95
C GLY A 195 19.00 19.48 -21.39
N SER A 196 17.94 19.02 -20.70
CA SER A 196 17.96 17.71 -20.05
C SER A 196 17.78 16.51 -21.00
N GLY A 197 17.19 16.73 -22.18
CA GLY A 197 16.77 15.67 -23.10
C GLY A 197 15.50 14.91 -22.65
N GLN A 198 14.95 15.20 -21.47
CA GLN A 198 13.77 14.52 -20.93
C GLN A 198 12.67 15.49 -20.55
N THR A 199 11.42 15.08 -20.73
CA THR A 199 10.24 15.86 -20.34
C THR A 199 9.25 14.97 -19.60
N LYS A 200 8.54 15.52 -18.63
CA LYS A 200 7.40 14.83 -17.99
C LYS A 200 6.29 14.70 -19.01
N GLN A 201 5.93 13.48 -19.36
CA GLN A 201 4.83 13.17 -20.27
C GLN A 201 3.75 12.41 -19.51
N LYS A 202 2.48 12.74 -19.80
CA LYS A 202 1.34 11.95 -19.37
C LYS A 202 1.18 10.79 -20.36
N LYS A 203 1.28 9.56 -19.89
CA LYS A 203 1.08 8.36 -20.69
C LYS A 203 -0.10 7.59 -20.13
N THR A 204 -1.04 7.22 -20.99
CA THR A 204 -2.10 6.28 -20.63
C THR A 204 -1.53 4.87 -20.79
N VAL A 205 -1.64 4.07 -19.74
CA VAL A 205 -1.14 2.69 -19.73
C VAL A 205 -2.28 1.76 -19.34
N MET A 206 -2.41 0.66 -20.08
CA MET A 206 -3.31 -0.44 -19.74
C MET A 206 -2.68 -1.28 -18.65
N VAL A 207 -3.36 -1.40 -17.51
CA VAL A 207 -2.95 -2.24 -16.40
C VAL A 207 -3.81 -3.50 -16.42
N PRO A 208 -3.23 -4.68 -16.68
CA PRO A 208 -3.94 -5.94 -16.53
C PRO A 208 -4.10 -6.23 -15.04
N VAL A 209 -5.34 -6.23 -14.56
CA VAL A 209 -5.68 -6.63 -13.19
C VAL A 209 -6.02 -8.12 -13.21
N PRO A 210 -5.20 -8.99 -12.57
CA PRO A 210 -5.50 -10.41 -12.48
C PRO A 210 -6.84 -10.67 -11.79
N ALA A 211 -7.48 -11.79 -12.14
CA ALA A 211 -8.67 -12.22 -11.42
C ALA A 211 -8.30 -12.70 -10.01
N GLY A 212 -9.08 -12.28 -9.02
CA GLY A 212 -8.88 -12.68 -7.62
C GLY A 212 -7.95 -11.79 -6.82
N VAL A 213 -7.57 -10.61 -7.31
CA VAL A 213 -6.74 -9.66 -6.55
C VAL A 213 -7.37 -9.26 -5.22
N GLU A 214 -6.55 -9.11 -4.19
CA GLU A 214 -6.97 -8.68 -2.86
C GLU A 214 -6.84 -7.17 -2.65
N ASP A 215 -7.52 -6.66 -1.62
CA ASP A 215 -7.38 -5.26 -1.22
C ASP A 215 -5.98 -4.99 -0.67
N GLY A 216 -5.34 -3.91 -1.12
CA GLY A 216 -3.96 -3.58 -0.76
C GLY A 216 -2.90 -4.36 -1.54
N GLN A 217 -3.27 -5.26 -2.44
CA GLN A 217 -2.30 -5.98 -3.26
C GLN A 217 -1.61 -5.02 -4.23
N THR A 218 -0.27 -5.08 -4.28
CA THR A 218 0.55 -4.24 -5.16
C THR A 218 1.12 -5.05 -6.32
N VAL A 219 0.98 -4.52 -7.53
CA VAL A 219 1.60 -5.06 -8.75
C VAL A 219 2.69 -4.13 -9.23
N ARG A 220 3.85 -4.70 -9.56
CA ARG A 220 4.96 -3.99 -10.23
C ARG A 220 4.82 -4.15 -11.73
N MET A 221 4.83 -3.03 -12.46
CA MET A 221 4.71 -3.05 -13.92
C MET A 221 5.76 -2.11 -14.56
N PRO A 222 6.50 -2.57 -15.58
CA PRO A 222 7.38 -1.70 -16.34
C PRO A 222 6.58 -0.78 -17.27
N VAL A 223 6.91 0.51 -17.26
CA VAL A 223 6.38 1.52 -18.18
C VAL A 223 7.54 2.29 -18.80
N GLY A 224 7.89 1.91 -20.03
CA GLY A 224 9.07 2.46 -20.71
C GLY A 224 10.35 2.02 -20.00
N ARG A 225 11.15 3.00 -19.53
CA ARG A 225 12.40 2.75 -18.78
C ARG A 225 12.23 2.80 -17.25
N LYS A 226 11.01 3.05 -16.76
CA LYS A 226 10.69 3.13 -15.34
C LYS A 226 9.78 2.00 -14.93
N GLU A 227 9.80 1.68 -13.65
CA GLU A 227 8.86 0.75 -13.04
C GLU A 227 7.91 1.53 -12.15
N ILE A 228 6.64 1.15 -12.21
CA ILE A 228 5.60 1.71 -11.35
C ILE A 228 5.03 0.60 -10.48
N PHE A 229 4.57 0.99 -9.30
CA PHE A 229 3.92 0.12 -8.35
C PHE A 229 2.46 0.55 -8.27
N ILE A 230 1.55 -0.40 -8.50
CA ILE A 230 0.12 -0.13 -8.53
C ILE A 230 -0.50 -0.91 -7.39
N THR A 231 -0.97 -0.20 -6.37
CA THR A 231 -1.69 -0.79 -5.24
C THR A 231 -3.17 -0.75 -5.53
N PHE A 232 -3.81 -1.92 -5.55
CA PHE A 232 -5.24 -2.04 -5.77
C PHE A 232 -6.00 -1.75 -4.49
N ARG A 233 -7.02 -0.89 -4.62
CA ARG A 233 -7.99 -0.65 -3.54
C ARG A 233 -9.34 -1.19 -3.96
N VAL A 234 -9.82 -2.23 -3.30
CA VAL A 234 -11.04 -2.93 -3.65
C VAL A 234 -12.20 -2.41 -2.82
N GLN A 235 -13.21 -1.86 -3.49
CA GLN A 235 -14.44 -1.40 -2.84
C GLN A 235 -15.26 -2.59 -2.31
N LYS A 236 -15.86 -2.42 -1.13
CA LYS A 236 -16.79 -3.39 -0.55
C LYS A 236 -18.01 -3.55 -1.44
N SER A 237 -18.47 -4.79 -1.64
CA SER A 237 -19.71 -5.08 -2.35
C SER A 237 -20.91 -5.01 -1.39
N PRO A 238 -22.07 -4.49 -1.85
CA PRO A 238 -23.30 -4.57 -1.07
C PRO A 238 -23.92 -5.97 -1.07
N VAL A 239 -23.54 -6.83 -2.03
CA VAL A 239 -24.13 -8.17 -2.23
C VAL A 239 -23.20 -9.28 -1.70
N PHE A 240 -21.89 -9.10 -1.89
CA PHE A 240 -20.90 -10.14 -1.63
C PHE A 240 -19.97 -9.73 -0.49
N ARG A 241 -19.74 -10.67 0.43
CA ARG A 241 -18.69 -10.61 1.44
C ARG A 241 -17.62 -11.63 1.06
N ARG A 242 -16.36 -11.22 0.95
CA ARG A 242 -15.25 -12.10 0.58
C ARG A 242 -14.56 -12.62 1.83
N ASP A 243 -14.24 -13.90 1.80
CA ASP A 243 -13.40 -14.58 2.78
C ASP A 243 -12.35 -15.42 2.02
N GLY A 244 -11.15 -14.87 1.85
CA GLY A 244 -10.13 -15.45 0.98
C GLY A 244 -10.61 -15.63 -0.47
N ALA A 245 -10.68 -16.88 -0.94
CA ALA A 245 -11.21 -17.22 -2.26
C ALA A 245 -12.73 -17.46 -2.26
N ASP A 246 -13.32 -17.62 -1.09
CA ASP A 246 -14.74 -17.90 -0.93
C ASP A 246 -15.54 -16.60 -0.85
N ILE A 247 -16.80 -16.68 -1.28
CA ILE A 247 -17.72 -15.54 -1.24
C ILE A 247 -18.99 -15.91 -0.49
N HIS A 248 -19.55 -14.94 0.20
CA HIS A 248 -20.77 -15.06 0.96
C HIS A 248 -21.80 -14.07 0.45
N SER A 249 -23.03 -14.50 0.24
CA SER A 249 -24.17 -13.62 -0.04
C SER A 249 -25.41 -14.03 0.73
N ASP A 250 -26.34 -13.09 0.87
CA ASP A 250 -27.64 -13.35 1.47
C ASP A 250 -28.67 -13.67 0.37
N LEU A 251 -29.46 -14.73 0.56
CA LEU A 251 -30.58 -15.11 -0.29
C LEU A 251 -31.88 -14.91 0.46
N PHE A 252 -32.72 -14.01 -0.04
CA PHE A 252 -34.03 -13.76 0.54
C PHE A 252 -35.08 -14.67 -0.07
N ILE A 253 -35.70 -15.51 0.75
CA ILE A 253 -36.81 -16.40 0.35
C ILE A 253 -38.09 -16.02 1.09
N SER A 254 -39.25 -16.40 0.53
CA SER A 254 -40.54 -16.22 1.20
C SER A 254 -40.79 -17.30 2.27
N ILE A 255 -41.73 -17.05 3.18
CA ILE A 255 -42.19 -18.04 4.17
C ILE A 255 -42.70 -19.30 3.45
N ALA A 256 -43.49 -19.13 2.39
CA ALA A 256 -44.01 -20.24 1.60
C ALA A 256 -42.89 -21.09 0.98
N GLN A 257 -41.84 -20.46 0.44
CA GLN A 257 -40.67 -21.18 -0.09
C GLN A 257 -39.87 -21.87 1.01
N ALA A 258 -39.81 -21.29 2.22
CA ALA A 258 -39.10 -21.91 3.33
C ALA A 258 -39.81 -23.19 3.82
N VAL A 259 -41.15 -23.14 3.91
CA VAL A 259 -41.98 -24.26 4.36
C VAL A 259 -42.11 -25.34 3.28
N LEU A 260 -42.53 -24.95 2.07
CA LEU A 260 -42.90 -25.89 1.01
C LEU A 260 -41.73 -26.26 0.09
N GLY A 261 -40.60 -25.55 0.21
CA GLY A 261 -39.51 -25.64 -0.73
C GLY A 261 -39.80 -24.92 -2.04
N GLY A 262 -38.92 -25.11 -3.03
CA GLY A 262 -39.07 -24.54 -4.36
C GLY A 262 -37.73 -24.16 -4.98
N THR A 263 -37.73 -23.13 -5.82
CA THR A 263 -36.50 -22.59 -6.42
C THR A 263 -36.38 -21.10 -6.17
N ALA A 264 -35.15 -20.63 -5.98
CA ALA A 264 -34.83 -19.22 -5.79
C ALA A 264 -33.61 -18.85 -6.63
N ARG A 265 -33.54 -17.58 -7.05
CA ARG A 265 -32.42 -17.04 -7.81
C ARG A 265 -31.53 -16.21 -6.91
N SER A 266 -30.24 -16.51 -6.89
CA SER A 266 -29.22 -15.72 -6.20
C SER A 266 -28.26 -15.09 -7.21
N PRO A 267 -27.83 -13.83 -7.01
CA PRO A 267 -26.74 -13.27 -7.79
C PRO A 267 -25.45 -14.05 -7.51
N GLY A 268 -24.89 -14.68 -8.54
CA GLY A 268 -23.52 -15.21 -8.49
C GLY A 268 -22.53 -14.19 -9.03
N LEU A 269 -21.24 -14.50 -8.89
CA LEU A 269 -20.18 -13.60 -9.35
C LEU A 269 -20.24 -13.40 -10.87
N TYR A 270 -20.31 -14.50 -11.64
CA TYR A 270 -20.31 -14.48 -13.11
C TYR A 270 -21.71 -14.48 -13.70
N GLU A 271 -22.60 -15.29 -13.14
CA GLU A 271 -23.95 -15.55 -13.62
C GLU A 271 -24.93 -15.64 -12.44
N THR A 272 -26.22 -15.52 -12.72
CA THR A 272 -27.26 -15.80 -11.72
C THR A 272 -27.36 -17.29 -11.46
N ILE A 273 -27.38 -17.69 -10.20
CA ILE A 273 -27.43 -19.09 -9.78
C ILE A 273 -28.86 -19.44 -9.38
N ASN A 274 -29.43 -20.49 -10.00
CA ASN A 274 -30.69 -21.07 -9.56
C ASN A 274 -30.42 -22.08 -8.45
N ILE A 275 -31.09 -21.93 -7.32
CA ILE A 275 -30.88 -22.73 -6.12
C ILE A 275 -32.16 -23.47 -5.80
N LEU A 276 -32.04 -24.78 -5.59
CA LEU A 276 -33.13 -25.60 -5.07
C LEU A 276 -33.23 -25.38 -3.56
N ILE A 277 -34.41 -24.98 -3.10
CA ILE A 277 -34.71 -24.78 -1.70
C ILE A 277 -35.45 -26.02 -1.20
N PRO A 278 -34.86 -26.82 -0.30
CA PRO A 278 -35.56 -27.94 0.30
C PRO A 278 -36.71 -27.45 1.18
N PRO A 279 -37.80 -28.23 1.32
CA PRO A 279 -38.87 -27.92 2.27
C PRO A 279 -38.32 -27.96 3.71
N GLY A 280 -38.83 -27.05 4.56
CA GLY A 280 -38.42 -26.92 5.95
C GLY A 280 -37.03 -26.28 6.16
N ILE A 281 -36.49 -25.56 5.17
CA ILE A 281 -35.20 -24.88 5.32
C ILE A 281 -35.26 -23.83 6.44
N GLN A 282 -34.23 -23.80 7.27
CA GLN A 282 -34.16 -22.87 8.39
C GLN A 282 -33.53 -21.54 7.97
N ALA A 283 -33.88 -20.47 8.68
CA ALA A 283 -33.18 -19.20 8.55
C ALA A 283 -31.69 -19.38 8.92
N ASP A 284 -30.82 -18.62 8.26
CA ASP A 284 -29.36 -18.66 8.41
C ASP A 284 -28.66 -19.96 8.00
N GLN A 285 -29.40 -20.95 7.52
CA GLN A 285 -28.80 -22.13 6.90
C GLN A 285 -27.96 -21.71 5.69
N LYS A 286 -26.76 -22.29 5.57
CA LYS A 286 -25.81 -22.00 4.50
C LYS A 286 -25.90 -23.08 3.42
N ILE A 287 -26.13 -22.64 2.19
CA ILE A 287 -26.05 -23.49 0.99
C ILE A 287 -24.70 -23.23 0.33
N ARG A 288 -23.88 -24.28 0.16
CA ARG A 288 -22.58 -24.19 -0.50
C ARG A 288 -22.71 -24.49 -1.99
N MET A 289 -22.29 -23.54 -2.82
CA MET A 289 -22.17 -23.72 -4.26
C MET A 289 -20.68 -23.90 -4.60
N SER A 290 -20.28 -25.15 -4.84
CA SER A 290 -18.86 -25.46 -5.04
C SER A 290 -18.31 -24.89 -6.35
N GLY A 291 -17.11 -24.30 -6.31
CA GLY A 291 -16.42 -23.74 -7.46
C GLY A 291 -17.04 -22.46 -8.03
N LYS A 292 -18.02 -21.85 -7.33
CA LYS A 292 -18.70 -20.61 -7.74
C LYS A 292 -18.14 -19.35 -7.06
N GLY A 293 -17.00 -19.46 -6.36
CA GLY A 293 -16.29 -18.36 -5.72
C GLY A 293 -15.27 -17.68 -6.62
N ILE A 294 -14.25 -17.07 -6.01
CA ILE A 294 -13.22 -16.28 -6.69
C ILE A 294 -12.07 -17.22 -7.15
N PRO A 295 -11.48 -17.01 -8.33
CA PRO A 295 -10.28 -17.73 -8.75
C PRO A 295 -9.11 -17.45 -7.82
N ARG A 296 -8.35 -18.50 -7.47
CA ARG A 296 -7.18 -18.35 -6.60
C ARG A 296 -6.00 -17.82 -7.42
N VAL A 297 -5.36 -16.75 -6.94
CA VAL A 297 -4.26 -16.09 -7.68
C VAL A 297 -3.01 -16.98 -7.77
N ASN A 298 -2.68 -17.69 -6.69
CA ASN A 298 -1.43 -18.47 -6.56
C ASN A 298 -1.64 -19.99 -6.66
N SER A 299 -2.85 -20.46 -6.99
CA SER A 299 -3.15 -21.89 -7.06
C SER A 299 -4.23 -22.17 -8.08
N TYR A 300 -4.28 -23.39 -8.60
CA TYR A 300 -5.36 -23.78 -9.50
C TYR A 300 -6.71 -23.89 -8.76
N GLY A 301 -7.78 -23.53 -9.46
CA GLY A 301 -9.16 -23.69 -8.99
C GLY A 301 -9.82 -22.40 -8.47
N TYR A 302 -11.05 -22.58 -8.01
CA TYR A 302 -11.94 -21.53 -7.53
C TYR A 302 -12.27 -21.78 -6.06
N GLY A 303 -12.57 -20.72 -5.32
CA GLY A 303 -13.29 -20.85 -4.06
C GLY A 303 -14.75 -21.22 -4.26
N ASP A 304 -15.49 -21.25 -3.17
CA ASP A 304 -16.90 -21.60 -3.13
C ASP A 304 -17.78 -20.37 -2.84
N HIS A 305 -19.06 -20.47 -3.19
CA HIS A 305 -20.05 -19.45 -2.85
C HIS A 305 -20.99 -19.99 -1.78
N TYR A 306 -20.91 -19.43 -0.58
CA TYR A 306 -21.80 -19.72 0.53
C TYR A 306 -22.98 -18.75 0.53
N ILE A 307 -24.18 -19.30 0.45
CA ILE A 307 -25.40 -18.54 0.35
C ILE A 307 -26.17 -18.72 1.66
N GLN A 308 -26.30 -17.63 2.41
CA GLN A 308 -27.02 -17.63 3.68
C GLN A 308 -28.49 -17.33 3.44
N VAL A 309 -29.35 -18.23 3.88
CA VAL A 309 -30.79 -18.08 3.67
C VAL A 309 -31.37 -17.10 4.68
N LYS A 310 -32.15 -16.12 4.20
CA LYS A 310 -32.88 -15.14 5.00
C LYS A 310 -34.36 -15.21 4.63
N ILE A 311 -35.22 -15.41 5.62
CA ILE A 311 -36.68 -15.46 5.39
C ILE A 311 -37.21 -14.02 5.41
N LYS A 312 -37.79 -13.59 4.30
CA LYS A 312 -38.41 -12.27 4.18
C LYS A 312 -39.88 -12.35 4.59
N VAL A 313 -40.16 -11.92 5.81
CA VAL A 313 -41.53 -11.81 6.34
C VAL A 313 -42.22 -10.58 5.70
N PRO A 314 -43.41 -10.75 5.09
CA PRO A 314 -44.14 -9.64 4.50
C PRO A 314 -44.68 -8.67 5.57
N LYS A 315 -44.51 -7.37 5.36
CA LYS A 315 -44.99 -6.33 6.31
C LYS A 315 -46.49 -6.05 6.21
N ARG A 316 -47.11 -6.41 5.09
CA ARG A 316 -48.52 -6.18 4.79
C ARG A 316 -49.08 -7.45 4.15
N LEU A 317 -50.25 -7.87 4.61
CA LEU A 317 -50.99 -9.03 4.12
C LEU A 317 -52.36 -8.57 3.66
N THR A 318 -52.87 -9.16 2.58
CA THR A 318 -54.28 -9.02 2.20
C THR A 318 -55.18 -9.79 3.18
N ASP A 319 -56.47 -9.51 3.21
CA ASP A 319 -57.42 -10.19 4.11
C ASP A 319 -57.39 -11.71 3.90
N ARG A 320 -57.34 -12.15 2.64
CA ARG A 320 -57.20 -13.56 2.29
C ARG A 320 -55.89 -14.15 2.81
N GLN A 321 -54.75 -13.47 2.65
CA GLN A 321 -53.46 -13.96 3.14
C GLN A 321 -53.43 -14.03 4.68
N ARG A 322 -54.02 -13.04 5.35
CA ARG A 322 -54.14 -13.03 6.82
C ARG A 322 -54.98 -14.20 7.32
N ALA A 323 -56.13 -14.47 6.70
CA ALA A 323 -56.98 -15.60 7.07
C ALA A 323 -56.23 -16.94 6.95
N LEU A 324 -55.46 -17.14 5.87
CA LEU A 324 -54.65 -18.36 5.68
C LEU A 324 -53.51 -18.50 6.69
N MET A 325 -52.90 -17.39 7.13
CA MET A 325 -51.86 -17.44 8.16
C MET A 325 -52.46 -17.70 9.55
N LEU A 326 -53.66 -17.19 9.84
CA LEU A 326 -54.38 -17.49 11.08
C LEU A 326 -54.76 -18.97 11.14
N SER A 327 -55.30 -19.54 10.05
CA SER A 327 -55.63 -20.97 10.03
C SER A 327 -54.39 -21.85 10.21
N TYR A 328 -53.26 -21.48 9.60
CA TYR A 328 -52.00 -22.21 9.83
C TYR A 328 -51.54 -22.14 11.29
N ALA A 329 -51.67 -20.97 11.92
CA ALA A 329 -51.25 -20.78 13.31
C ALA A 329 -52.17 -21.46 14.34
N GLU A 330 -53.42 -21.80 13.98
CA GLU A 330 -54.29 -22.65 14.81
C GLU A 330 -53.82 -24.11 14.86
N ASP A 331 -53.23 -24.59 13.76
CA ASP A 331 -52.70 -25.95 13.63
C ASP A 331 -51.23 -26.07 14.08
N GLU A 332 -50.54 -24.96 14.37
CA GLU A 332 -49.13 -24.95 14.74
C GLU A 332 -48.92 -25.44 16.19
N THR A 333 -48.28 -26.61 16.35
CA THR A 333 -48.04 -27.23 17.67
C THR A 333 -46.60 -27.10 18.18
N ASP A 334 -45.67 -26.69 17.32
CA ASP A 334 -44.24 -26.81 17.57
C ASP A 334 -43.60 -25.54 18.18
N VAL A 335 -44.38 -24.47 18.38
CA VAL A 335 -43.87 -23.18 18.86
C VAL A 335 -44.61 -22.75 20.14
N GLU A 336 -43.85 -22.45 21.20
CA GLU A 336 -44.38 -21.90 22.44
C GLU A 336 -44.61 -20.38 22.31
N GLY A 337 -45.81 -19.90 22.69
CA GLY A 337 -46.15 -18.48 22.68
C GLY A 337 -47.60 -18.22 22.30
N THR A 338 -47.97 -16.94 22.10
CA THR A 338 -49.31 -16.54 21.67
C THR A 338 -49.31 -15.86 20.30
N VAL A 339 -50.21 -16.28 19.41
CA VAL A 339 -50.45 -15.61 18.14
C VAL A 339 -51.67 -14.68 18.28
N ASN A 340 -51.47 -13.39 18.02
CA ASN A 340 -52.53 -12.38 18.14
C ASN A 340 -53.70 -12.69 17.20
N GLY A 341 -54.89 -12.84 17.77
CA GLY A 341 -56.11 -13.19 17.03
C GLY A 341 -56.51 -14.67 17.17
N ILE A 342 -55.74 -15.48 17.92
CA ILE A 342 -56.05 -16.89 18.21
C ILE A 342 -56.20 -17.06 19.73
N ALA A 343 -57.31 -17.66 20.16
CA ALA A 343 -57.67 -17.77 21.58
C ALA A 343 -56.94 -18.89 22.33
N SER A 344 -56.22 -19.79 21.64
CA SER A 344 -55.52 -20.91 22.25
C SER A 344 -54.33 -21.32 21.40
N THR A 345 -53.14 -21.05 21.90
CA THR A 345 -51.87 -21.61 21.43
C THR A 345 -51.32 -22.42 22.59
N ASN A 346 -50.73 -23.58 22.29
CA ASN A 346 -50.78 -24.77 23.13
C ASN A 346 -49.86 -24.72 24.37
N THR A 347 -50.12 -23.83 25.32
CA THR A 347 -49.78 -23.96 26.76
C THR A 347 -50.83 -23.22 27.60
N GLY A 348 -52.07 -23.69 27.52
CA GLY A 348 -53.16 -23.17 28.36
C GLY A 348 -54.13 -24.30 28.69
N LYS A 349 -53.80 -25.11 29.70
CA LYS A 349 -54.78 -25.96 30.39
C LYS A 349 -56.03 -25.12 30.64
N ARG A 350 -57.18 -25.54 30.11
CA ARG A 350 -58.49 -25.07 30.56
C ARG A 350 -58.54 -25.18 32.08
N SER A 351 -58.45 -24.07 32.80
CA SER A 351 -59.00 -23.98 34.14
C SER A 351 -60.49 -23.69 33.98
N THR A 352 -61.30 -24.74 33.98
CA THR A 352 -62.71 -24.62 34.35
C THR A 352 -62.76 -24.21 35.82
N GLY A 353 -62.96 -22.92 36.06
CA GLY A 353 -63.35 -22.38 37.37
C GLY A 353 -64.84 -22.06 37.32
N SER A 354 -65.57 -22.68 38.24
CA SER A 354 -67.02 -22.62 38.46
C SER A 354 -67.57 -21.21 38.68
#